data_AF-A0A537ECC7-F1
#
_entry.id   AF-A0A537ECC7-F1
#
_cell.length_a   1.000
_cell.length_b   1.000
_cell.length_c   1.000
_cell.angle_alpha   90.00
_cell.angle_beta   90.00
_cell.angle_gamma   90.00
#
_symmetry.space_group_name_H-M   'P 1'
#
loop_
_entity.id
_entity.type
_entity.pdbx_description
1 polymer ?
#
loop_
_entity_poly.entity_id
_entity_poly.type
_entity_poly.pdbx_seq_one_letter_code
_entity_poly.pdbx_strand_id
1 'polypeptide(L)'
;MERKNILGLRTLLALFGLASIIALATGFLPLTDTPSPGGEWQAFGLPFPWKGYTRGCPPPCLQTGTNYAWPFFALDVVIYAIIGYGLVQVLSKKPGRELLLKKQLESGKIVIFLLTMNIILFTGNLAYDFLFGWGPIHLFG
;
A
#
# COMPACT_ATOMS: atom_id res chain seq x y z
N MET A 1 30.26 -18.36 -13.00
CA MET A 1 29.45 -17.29 -12.39
C MET A 1 28.23 -17.92 -11.74
N GLU A 2 28.30 -18.10 -10.43
CA GLU A 2 27.23 -18.72 -9.64
C GLU A 2 26.08 -17.72 -9.50
N ARG A 3 24.87 -18.06 -9.95
CA ARG A 3 23.66 -17.27 -9.68
C ARG A 3 23.41 -17.33 -8.17
N LYS A 4 23.95 -16.37 -7.43
CA LYS A 4 23.61 -16.19 -6.02
C LYS A 4 22.10 -15.95 -5.94
N ASN A 5 21.38 -16.90 -5.37
CA ASN A 5 19.96 -16.80 -5.12
C ASN A 5 19.70 -15.71 -4.07
N ILE A 6 19.53 -14.48 -4.52
CA ILE A 6 19.03 -13.33 -3.73
C ILE A 6 17.51 -13.51 -3.44
N LEU A 7 16.91 -14.61 -3.90
CA LEU A 7 15.47 -14.93 -3.93
C LEU A 7 15.02 -15.82 -2.76
N GLY A 8 15.64 -15.68 -1.58
CA GLY A 8 15.17 -16.39 -0.40
C GLY A 8 13.75 -15.99 -0.01
N LEU A 9 13.00 -16.90 0.61
CA LEU A 9 11.63 -16.64 1.10
C LEU A 9 11.55 -15.37 1.96
N ARG A 10 12.55 -15.12 2.81
CA ARG A 10 12.62 -13.91 3.65
C ARG A 10 12.68 -12.63 2.84
N THR A 11 13.43 -12.63 1.75
CA THR A 11 13.54 -11.47 0.85
C THR A 11 12.22 -11.21 0.14
N LEU A 12 11.53 -12.27 -0.31
CA LEU A 12 10.19 -12.15 -0.90
C LEU A 12 9.19 -11.58 0.10
N LEU A 13 9.19 -12.08 1.34
CA LEU A 13 8.34 -11.56 2.43
C LEU A 13 8.65 -10.11 2.76
N ALA A 14 9.93 -9.72 2.81
CA ALA A 14 10.33 -8.34 3.06
C ALA A 14 9.88 -7.40 1.93
N LEU A 15 10.04 -7.82 0.67
CA LEU A 15 9.58 -7.04 -0.49
C LEU A 15 8.05 -6.91 -0.50
N PHE A 16 7.33 -7.98 -0.20
CA PHE A 16 5.87 -7.96 -0.10
C PHE A 16 5.39 -7.04 1.04
N GLY A 17 6.02 -7.11 2.21
CA GLY A 17 5.72 -6.24 3.35
C GLY A 17 5.96 -4.77 3.03
N LEU A 18 7.11 -4.45 2.42
CA LEU A 18 7.43 -3.09 2.00
C LEU A 18 6.45 -2.56 0.95
N ALA A 19 6.12 -3.39 -0.05
CA ALA A 19 5.16 -3.05 -1.08
C ALA A 19 3.76 -2.78 -0.49
N SER A 20 3.35 -3.56 0.51
CA SER A 20 2.08 -3.37 1.22
C SER A 20 2.04 -2.05 1.99
N ILE A 21 3.15 -1.65 2.62
CA ILE A 21 3.28 -0.34 3.28
C ILE A 21 3.14 0.80 2.27
N ILE A 22 3.85 0.70 1.14
CA ILE A 22 3.79 1.72 0.09
C ILE A 22 2.36 1.84 -0.45
N ALA A 23 1.73 0.71 -0.80
CA ALA A 23 0.35 0.69 -1.29
C ALA A 23 -0.61 1.35 -0.27
N LEU A 24 -0.55 0.97 1.02
CA LEU A 24 -1.37 1.58 2.07
C LEU A 24 -1.12 3.09 2.20
N ALA A 25 0.13 3.53 2.14
CA ALA A 25 0.49 4.95 2.24
C ALA A 25 -0.03 5.76 1.06
N THR A 26 -0.06 5.19 -0.15
CA THR A 26 -0.65 5.87 -1.32
C THR A 26 -2.16 6.00 -1.24
N GLY A 27 -2.83 5.24 -0.37
CA GLY A 27 -4.26 5.38 -0.07
C GLY A 27 -4.65 6.72 0.57
N PHE A 28 -3.68 7.58 0.87
CA PHE A 28 -3.89 8.95 1.35
C PHE A 28 -3.65 10.00 0.25
N LEU A 29 -3.30 9.58 -0.97
CA LEU A 29 -3.09 10.47 -2.11
C LEU A 29 -4.37 10.55 -2.96
N PRO A 30 -5.04 11.71 -3.04
CA PRO A 30 -6.21 11.88 -3.87
C PRO A 30 -5.83 11.86 -5.35
N LEU A 31 -6.58 11.13 -6.17
CA LEU A 31 -6.34 11.03 -7.61
C LEU A 31 -7.20 11.99 -8.42
N THR A 32 -8.51 12.00 -8.16
CA THR A 32 -9.48 12.79 -8.92
C THR A 32 -10.71 13.07 -8.08
N ASP A 33 -11.29 14.25 -8.26
CA ASP A 33 -12.64 14.59 -7.82
C ASP A 33 -13.58 14.46 -9.03
N THR A 34 -14.56 13.56 -8.96
CA THR A 34 -15.58 13.41 -10.01
C THR A 34 -16.96 13.78 -9.49
N PRO A 35 -17.64 14.76 -10.10
CA PRO A 35 -19.02 15.09 -9.74
C PRO A 35 -19.95 13.92 -10.10
N SER A 36 -20.77 13.46 -9.15
CA SER A 36 -21.83 12.48 -9.40
C SER A 36 -23.19 13.01 -8.91
N PRO A 37 -24.33 12.52 -9.44
CA PRO A 37 -25.66 12.99 -9.04
C PRO A 37 -25.99 12.82 -7.55
N GLY A 38 -25.23 11.97 -6.84
CA GLY A 38 -25.38 11.72 -5.40
C GLY A 38 -24.29 12.33 -4.51
N GLY A 39 -23.38 13.13 -5.06
CA GLY A 39 -22.23 13.68 -4.33
C GLY A 39 -20.93 13.70 -5.12
N GLU A 40 -19.85 14.20 -4.52
CA GLU A 40 -18.50 14.11 -5.11
C GLU A 40 -17.86 12.77 -4.74
N TRP A 41 -17.45 12.00 -5.75
CA TRP A 41 -16.65 10.78 -5.53
C TRP A 41 -15.17 11.09 -5.67
N GLN A 42 -14.39 10.62 -4.70
CA GLN A 42 -12.95 10.83 -4.67
C GLN A 42 -12.20 9.50 -4.48
N ALA A 43 -11.29 9.23 -5.41
CA ALA A 43 -10.47 8.02 -5.44
C ALA A 43 -9.08 8.25 -4.84
N PHE A 44 -8.55 7.20 -4.21
CA PHE A 44 -7.25 7.14 -3.56
C PHE A 44 -6.53 5.84 -3.88
N GLY A 45 -5.19 5.90 -3.83
CA GLY A 45 -4.33 4.75 -4.12
C GLY A 45 -3.63 4.89 -5.45
N LEU A 46 -2.43 4.34 -5.57
CA LEU A 46 -1.64 4.35 -6.78
C LEU A 46 -0.99 2.98 -7.01
N PRO A 47 -0.78 2.58 -8.28
CA PRO A 47 -1.33 3.19 -9.50
C PRO A 47 -2.83 2.98 -9.69
N PHE A 48 -3.45 1.99 -9.03
CA PHE A 48 -4.88 1.74 -9.17
C PHE A 48 -5.64 2.30 -7.95
N PRO A 49 -6.75 3.02 -8.15
CA PRO A 49 -7.57 3.51 -7.04
C PRO A 49 -8.19 2.33 -6.29
N TRP A 50 -7.72 2.05 -5.08
CA TRP A 50 -8.19 0.95 -4.25
C TRP A 50 -8.97 1.40 -3.01
N LYS A 51 -9.00 2.70 -2.72
CA LYS A 51 -9.87 3.31 -1.72
C LYS A 51 -10.64 4.44 -2.39
N GLY A 52 -11.92 4.57 -2.09
CA GLY A 52 -12.73 5.71 -2.52
C GLY A 52 -13.72 6.12 -1.44
N TYR A 53 -14.08 7.40 -1.41
CA TYR A 53 -15.20 7.85 -0.61
C TYR A 53 -16.18 8.68 -1.42
N THR A 54 -17.42 8.70 -0.92
CA THR A 54 -18.49 9.55 -1.44
C THR A 54 -18.68 10.71 -0.48
N ARG A 55 -18.80 11.95 -0.97
CA ARG A 55 -19.14 13.12 -0.16
C ARG A 55 -20.56 13.59 -0.45
N GLY A 56 -21.37 13.75 0.59
CA GLY A 56 -22.74 14.27 0.46
C GLY A 56 -22.81 15.76 0.75
N CYS A 57 -23.61 16.49 -0.04
CA CYS A 57 -23.97 17.90 0.14
C CYS A 57 -25.40 18.02 0.71
N PRO A 58 -25.75 19.07 1.48
CA PRO A 58 -25.15 20.42 1.56
C PRO A 58 -23.98 20.57 2.55
N PRO A 59 -23.24 21.71 2.53
CA PRO A 59 -22.07 21.94 3.37
C PRO A 59 -22.36 21.81 4.89
N PRO A 60 -21.41 21.31 5.69
CA PRO A 60 -20.08 20.80 5.28
C PRO A 60 -20.21 19.48 4.51
N CYS A 61 -19.47 19.33 3.40
CA CYS A 61 -19.51 18.11 2.61
C CYS A 61 -18.86 16.97 3.40
N LEU A 62 -19.68 16.13 4.04
CA LEU A 62 -19.21 15.03 4.87
C LEU A 62 -18.97 13.78 4.02
N GLN A 63 -18.01 12.97 4.44
CA GLN A 63 -17.82 11.62 3.91
C GLN A 63 -19.06 10.78 4.26
N THR A 64 -19.81 10.35 3.25
CA THR A 64 -21.08 9.62 3.34
C THR A 64 -20.98 8.13 3.04
N GLY A 65 -19.76 7.65 2.75
CA GLY A 65 -19.48 6.23 2.57
C GLY A 65 -18.04 6.02 2.09
N THR A 66 -17.48 4.86 2.42
CA THR A 66 -16.13 4.46 2.00
C THR A 66 -16.17 3.09 1.35
N ASN A 67 -15.51 2.96 0.20
CA ASN A 67 -15.39 1.72 -0.54
C ASN A 67 -13.92 1.33 -0.68
N TYR A 68 -13.62 0.06 -0.42
CA TYR A 68 -12.31 -0.54 -0.59
C TYR A 68 -12.34 -1.59 -1.71
N ALA A 69 -11.48 -1.41 -2.71
CA ALA A 69 -11.23 -2.38 -3.77
C ALA A 69 -9.93 -3.13 -3.48
N TRP A 70 -9.97 -4.09 -2.53
CA TRP A 70 -8.81 -4.90 -2.15
C TRP A 70 -8.09 -5.61 -3.31
N PRO A 71 -8.75 -6.01 -4.42
CA PRO A 71 -8.04 -6.56 -5.57
C PRO A 71 -7.06 -5.56 -6.21
N PHE A 72 -7.41 -4.27 -6.28
CA PHE A 72 -6.51 -3.23 -6.77
C PHE A 72 -5.39 -2.93 -5.79
N PHE A 73 -5.68 -2.95 -4.49
CA PHE A 73 -4.64 -2.91 -3.47
C PHE A 73 -3.63 -4.05 -3.65
N ALA A 74 -4.10 -5.29 -3.81
CA ALA A 74 -3.23 -6.44 -4.02
C ALA A 74 -2.39 -6.30 -5.30
N LEU A 75 -2.97 -5.74 -6.37
CA LEU A 75 -2.26 -5.46 -7.61
C LEU A 75 -1.13 -4.44 -7.41
N ASP A 76 -1.40 -3.35 -6.70
CA ASP A 76 -0.40 -2.33 -6.35
C ASP A 76 0.75 -2.93 -5.52
N VAL A 77 0.43 -3.81 -4.55
CA VAL A 77 1.45 -4.55 -3.77
C VAL A 77 2.32 -5.40 -4.68
N VAL A 78 1.74 -6.12 -5.64
CA VAL A 78 2.54 -6.94 -6.58
C VAL A 78 3.44 -6.04 -7.44
N ILE A 79 2.93 -4.94 -7.95
CA ILE A 79 3.69 -3.98 -8.77
C ILE A 79 4.86 -3.41 -7.96
N TYR A 80 4.62 -2.91 -6.75
CA TYR A 80 5.66 -2.36 -5.89
C TYR A 80 6.67 -3.41 -5.45
N ALA A 81 6.27 -4.67 -5.24
CA ALA A 81 7.19 -5.75 -4.94
C ALA A 81 8.11 -6.05 -6.14
N ILE A 82 7.58 -6.05 -7.38
CA ILE A 82 8.37 -6.23 -8.61
C ILE A 82 9.37 -5.08 -8.80
N ILE A 83 8.94 -3.83 -8.58
CA ILE A 83 9.81 -2.65 -8.66
C ILE A 83 10.92 -2.73 -7.60
N GLY A 84 10.56 -3.03 -6.35
CA GLY A 84 11.51 -3.21 -5.26
C GLY A 84 12.52 -4.32 -5.55
N TYR A 85 12.07 -5.42 -6.14
CA TYR A 85 12.92 -6.51 -6.60
C TYR A 85 13.94 -6.05 -7.65
N GLY A 86 13.49 -5.32 -8.67
CA GLY A 86 14.36 -4.73 -9.70
C GLY A 86 15.41 -3.79 -9.11
N LEU A 87 15.00 -2.92 -8.17
CA LEU A 87 15.91 -2.02 -7.45
C LEU A 87 16.97 -2.78 -6.66
N VAL A 88 16.58 -3.83 -5.92
CA VAL A 88 17.53 -4.68 -5.19
C VAL A 88 18.54 -5.31 -6.15
N GLN A 89 18.12 -5.81 -7.31
CA GLN A 89 19.06 -6.36 -8.29
C GLN A 89 20.07 -5.31 -8.79
N VAL A 90 19.61 -4.10 -9.14
CA VAL A 90 20.49 -3.02 -9.62
C VAL A 90 21.47 -2.59 -8.52
N LEU A 91 21.00 -2.45 -7.28
CA LEU A 91 21.84 -2.06 -6.16
C LEU A 91 22.84 -3.14 -5.75
N SER A 92 22.48 -4.42 -5.91
CA SER A 92 23.34 -5.55 -5.61
C SER A 92 24.50 -5.69 -6.62
N LYS A 93 24.35 -5.17 -7.85
CA LYS A 93 25.44 -5.11 -8.83
C LYS A 93 26.56 -4.14 -8.46
N LYS A 94 26.36 -3.26 -7.47
CA LYS A 94 27.40 -2.34 -7.00
C LYS A 94 28.37 -3.07 -6.04
N PRO A 95 29.69 -3.00 -6.26
CA PRO A 95 30.66 -3.70 -5.42
C PRO A 95 30.53 -3.27 -3.95
N GLY A 96 30.53 -4.23 -3.03
CA GLY A 96 30.41 -4.02 -1.59
C GLY A 96 28.99 -3.88 -1.02
N ARG A 97 27.95 -3.65 -1.85
CA ARG A 97 26.56 -3.52 -1.35
C ARG A 97 25.78 -4.83 -1.30
N GLU A 98 26.17 -5.83 -2.09
CA GLU A 98 25.46 -7.12 -2.17
C GLU A 98 25.32 -7.80 -0.79
N LEU A 99 26.42 -7.89 -0.04
CA LEU A 99 26.45 -8.57 1.26
C LEU A 99 25.59 -7.84 2.31
N LEU A 100 25.65 -6.51 2.31
CA LEU A 100 24.90 -5.67 3.24
C LEU A 100 23.40 -5.73 2.96
N LEU A 101 23.00 -5.61 1.68
CA LEU A 101 21.60 -5.70 1.27
C LEU A 101 21.01 -7.07 1.61
N LYS A 102 21.76 -8.14 1.33
CA LYS A 102 21.33 -9.51 1.67
C LYS A 102 21.12 -9.65 3.19
N LYS A 103 22.09 -9.21 4.00
CA LYS A 103 21.99 -9.28 5.46
C LYS A 103 20.82 -8.47 6.03
N GLN A 104 20.58 -7.28 5.48
CA GLN A 104 19.45 -6.43 5.89
C GLN A 104 18.11 -7.04 5.51
N LEU A 105 17.95 -7.53 4.28
CA LEU A 105 16.72 -8.15 3.78
C LEU A 105 16.41 -9.50 4.45
N GLU A 106 17.43 -10.27 4.81
CA GLU A 106 17.27 -11.55 5.51
C GLU A 106 17.12 -11.41 7.03
N SER A 107 17.27 -10.19 7.57
CA SER A 107 17.10 -9.89 8.98
C SER A 107 15.64 -10.07 9.38
N GLY A 108 15.31 -11.04 10.23
CA GLY A 108 13.94 -11.22 10.73
C GLY A 108 13.36 -9.95 11.38
N LYS A 109 14.22 -9.07 11.90
CA LYS A 109 13.83 -7.77 12.46
C LYS A 109 13.15 -6.87 11.44
N ILE A 110 13.59 -6.88 10.16
CA ILE A 110 12.95 -6.04 9.13
C ILE A 110 11.54 -6.54 8.83
N VAL A 111 11.34 -7.85 8.77
CA VAL A 111 10.03 -8.44 8.51
C VAL A 111 9.05 -8.08 9.62
N ILE A 112 9.45 -8.24 10.88
CA ILE A 112 8.61 -7.86 12.04
C ILE A 112 8.26 -6.37 11.98
N PHE A 113 9.25 -5.50 11.74
CA PHE A 113 9.01 -4.07 11.63
C PHE A 113 8.01 -3.71 10.52
N LEU A 114 8.17 -4.31 9.33
CA LEU A 114 7.29 -4.07 8.20
C LEU A 114 5.86 -4.54 8.48
N LEU A 115 5.69 -5.73 9.10
CA LEU A 115 4.37 -6.24 9.49
C LEU A 115 3.69 -5.33 10.50
N THR A 116 4.42 -4.85 11.51
CA THR A 116 3.87 -3.90 12.49
C THR A 116 3.43 -2.60 11.83
N MET A 117 4.24 -2.04 10.93
CA MET A 117 3.89 -0.82 10.20
C MET A 117 2.66 -1.01 9.30
N ASN A 118 2.55 -2.17 8.64
CA ASN A 118 1.38 -2.49 7.84
C ASN A 118 0.10 -2.52 8.69
N ILE A 119 0.13 -3.18 9.85
CA ILE A 119 -1.00 -3.22 10.79
C ILE A 119 -1.36 -1.81 11.27
N ILE A 120 -0.38 -0.98 11.63
CA ILE A 120 -0.61 0.40 12.08
C ILE A 120 -1.27 1.22 10.99
N LEU A 121 -0.75 1.19 9.76
CA LEU A 121 -1.31 1.95 8.64
C LEU A 121 -2.72 1.49 8.28
N PHE A 122 -2.94 0.17 8.23
CA PHE A 122 -4.26 -0.40 7.95
C PHE A 122 -5.27 0.00 9.02
N THR A 123 -4.92 -0.20 10.29
CA THR A 123 -5.79 0.11 11.43
C THR A 123 -6.05 1.61 11.52
N GLY A 124 -5.03 2.44 11.30
CA GLY A 124 -5.18 3.90 11.27
C GLY A 124 -6.11 4.36 10.14
N ASN A 125 -6.00 3.77 8.95
CA ASN A 125 -6.87 4.08 7.82
C ASN A 125 -8.33 3.69 8.11
N LEU A 126 -8.55 2.48 8.63
CA LEU A 126 -9.87 2.00 9.01
C LEU A 126 -10.46 2.80 10.17
N ALA A 127 -9.67 3.11 11.19
CA ALA A 127 -10.10 3.91 12.34
C ALA A 127 -10.44 5.34 11.93
N TYR A 128 -9.67 5.94 11.00
CA TYR A 128 -9.99 7.24 10.44
C TYR A 128 -11.37 7.20 9.76
N ASP A 129 -11.64 6.23 8.90
CA ASP A 129 -12.93 6.12 8.23
C ASP A 129 -14.07 5.80 9.20
N PHE A 130 -13.83 5.03 10.25
CA PHE A 130 -14.83 4.73 11.28
C PHE A 130 -15.18 5.95 12.14
N LEU A 131 -14.18 6.78 12.49
CA LEU A 131 -14.37 7.95 13.35
C LEU A 131 -14.85 9.18 12.60
N PHE A 132 -14.45 9.33 11.34
CA PHE A 132 -14.71 10.54 10.55
C PHE A 132 -15.62 10.31 9.34
N GLY A 133 -15.90 9.05 8.98
CA GLY A 133 -16.88 8.70 7.94
C GLY A 133 -18.29 8.60 8.51
N TRP A 134 -19.22 9.32 7.89
CA TRP A 134 -20.65 9.35 8.21
C TRP A 134 -21.41 8.47 7.21
N GLY A 135 -21.09 7.17 7.18
CA GLY A 135 -21.68 6.25 6.22
C GLY A 135 -21.14 4.83 6.26
N PRO A 136 -21.70 3.91 5.46
CA PRO A 136 -21.26 2.52 5.44
C PRO A 136 -19.83 2.39 4.92
N ILE A 137 -19.09 1.42 5.50
CA ILE A 137 -17.78 0.99 5.02
C ILE A 137 -17.98 -0.31 4.24
N HIS A 138 -17.79 -0.25 2.93
CA HIS A 138 -17.80 -1.43 2.07
C HIS A 138 -16.38 -1.94 1.90
N LEU A 139 -16.12 -3.11 2.46
CA LEU A 139 -14.83 -3.81 2.31
C LEU A 139 -14.68 -4.48 0.95
N PHE A 140 -15.75 -4.57 0.17
CA PHE A 140 -15.75 -5.14 -1.17
C PHE A 140 -16.49 -4.16 -2.08
N GLY A 141 -15.77 -3.11 -2.49
CA GLY A 141 -16.24 -2.09 -3.42
C GLY A 141 -16.35 -2.60 -4.85
#